data_AF-U6RGH6-F1
#
_entry.id   AF-U6RGH6-F1
#
_cell.length_a   1.000
_cell.length_b   1.000
_cell.length_c   1.000
_cell.angle_alpha   90.00
_cell.angle_beta   90.00
_cell.angle_gamma   90.00
#
_symmetry.space_group_name_H-M   'P 1'
#
loop_
_entity.id
_entity.type
_entity.pdbx_description
1 polymer ?
#
loop_
_entity_poly.entity_id
_entity_poly.type
_entity_poly.pdbx_seq_one_letter_code
_entity_poly.pdbx_strand_id
1 'polypeptide(L)'
;MIEVTDAALQKAAGEGMDEFIQVFTDKYKEVIGGELTAETMVLLTGEQHSLLAYQIFRDEIMTGGFCQLIQNGYGGYIFDNPFAKVMRLWGAEEFSKLIYRAKKIYDAHRADLEKERTEDEFMAMYEQYEAFDELEEEYFEMEEQVTATVAGYLDDHLELFAKIIK
;
A
#
# COMPACT_ATOMS: atom_id res chain seq x y z
N MET A 1 -14.59 -13.64 -7.27
CA MET A 1 -13.55 -13.43 -8.28
C MET A 1 -13.72 -12.01 -8.78
N ILE A 2 -12.68 -11.18 -8.67
CA ILE A 2 -12.70 -9.78 -9.10
C ILE A 2 -12.74 -9.74 -10.63
N GLU A 3 -13.55 -8.86 -11.20
CA GLU A 3 -13.67 -8.67 -12.65
C GLU A 3 -13.26 -7.24 -13.03
N VAL A 4 -12.41 -7.13 -14.05
CA VAL A 4 -11.94 -5.87 -14.64
C VAL A 4 -12.19 -5.92 -16.15
N THR A 5 -12.65 -4.84 -16.76
CA THR A 5 -12.90 -4.82 -18.21
C THR A 5 -11.62 -4.50 -18.99
N ASP A 6 -11.44 -5.11 -20.15
CA ASP A 6 -10.33 -4.85 -21.07
C ASP A 6 -10.27 -3.37 -21.47
N ALA A 7 -11.44 -2.75 -21.68
CA ALA A 7 -11.54 -1.33 -21.98
C ALA A 7 -11.06 -0.44 -20.83
N ALA A 8 -11.36 -0.78 -19.57
CA ALA A 8 -10.87 -0.02 -18.41
C ALA A 8 -9.36 -0.21 -18.24
N LEU A 9 -8.87 -1.43 -18.45
CA LEU A 9 -7.45 -1.76 -18.38
C LEU A 9 -6.63 -0.97 -19.41
N GLN A 10 -7.05 -0.99 -20.68
CA GLN A 10 -6.38 -0.26 -21.77
C GLN A 10 -6.40 1.26 -21.55
N LYS A 11 -7.51 1.78 -21.01
CA LYS A 11 -7.61 3.19 -20.67
C LYS A 11 -6.58 3.56 -19.61
N ALA A 12 -6.56 2.83 -18.49
CA ALA A 12 -5.68 3.13 -17.36
C ALA A 12 -4.20 2.94 -17.71
N ALA A 13 -3.86 1.91 -18.49
CA ALA A 13 -2.50 1.72 -19.01
C ALA A 13 -2.00 2.90 -19.86
N GLY A 14 -2.92 3.66 -20.47
CA GLY A 14 -2.60 4.88 -21.22
C GLY A 14 -2.50 6.15 -20.36
N GLU A 15 -2.98 6.11 -19.12
CA GLU A 15 -2.97 7.24 -18.17
C GLU A 15 -1.71 7.21 -17.30
N GLY A 16 -1.30 6.03 -16.83
CA GLY A 16 -0.09 5.86 -16.03
C GLY A 16 -0.05 4.50 -15.34
N MET A 17 1.09 4.21 -14.71
CA MET A 17 1.30 2.93 -14.01
C MET A 17 0.54 2.89 -12.69
N ASP A 18 0.36 4.03 -12.03
CA ASP A 18 -0.47 4.15 -10.84
C ASP A 18 -1.95 4.03 -11.17
N GLU A 19 -2.45 4.65 -12.25
CA GLU A 19 -3.83 4.44 -12.70
C GLU A 19 -4.08 2.98 -13.07
N PHE A 20 -3.09 2.32 -13.70
CA PHE A 20 -3.17 0.91 -14.04
C PHE A 20 -3.36 0.02 -12.80
N ILE A 21 -2.59 0.25 -11.73
CA ILE A 21 -2.76 -0.45 -10.44
C ILE A 21 -4.11 -0.08 -9.81
N GLN A 22 -4.49 1.20 -9.88
CA GLN A 22 -5.69 1.73 -9.25
C GLN A 22 -6.96 1.06 -9.78
N VAL A 23 -7.06 0.75 -11.08
CA VAL A 23 -8.23 0.05 -11.65
C VAL A 23 -8.55 -1.27 -10.93
N PHE A 24 -7.53 -1.99 -10.46
CA PHE A 24 -7.73 -3.23 -9.70
C PHE A 24 -8.08 -2.94 -8.25
N THR A 25 -7.34 -2.03 -7.62
CA THR A 25 -7.52 -1.76 -6.18
C THR A 25 -8.82 -1.04 -5.86
N ASP A 26 -9.36 -0.24 -6.79
CA ASP A 26 -10.72 0.32 -6.69
C ASP A 26 -11.77 -0.80 -6.64
N LYS A 27 -11.62 -1.85 -7.47
CA LYS A 27 -12.51 -3.03 -7.40
C LYS A 27 -12.35 -3.80 -6.10
N TYR A 28 -11.15 -3.84 -5.54
CA TYR A 28 -10.93 -4.47 -4.23
C TYR A 28 -11.63 -3.66 -3.13
N LYS A 29 -11.48 -2.33 -3.15
CA LYS A 29 -12.16 -1.40 -2.22
C LYS A 29 -13.68 -1.53 -2.30
N GLU A 30 -14.25 -1.64 -3.51
CA GLU A 30 -15.68 -1.91 -3.72
C GLU A 30 -16.12 -3.23 -3.04
N VAL A 31 -15.33 -4.30 -3.20
CA VAL A 31 -15.65 -5.62 -2.66
C VAL A 31 -15.56 -5.68 -1.13
N ILE A 32 -14.59 -4.98 -0.54
CA ILE A 32 -14.45 -4.90 0.93
C ILE A 32 -15.34 -3.81 1.55
N GLY A 33 -16.13 -3.09 0.76
CA GLY A 33 -17.00 -2.01 1.26
C GLY A 33 -16.25 -0.81 1.83
N GLY A 34 -14.98 -0.62 1.43
CA GLY A 34 -14.11 0.45 1.93
C GLY A 34 -13.45 0.20 3.29
N GLU A 35 -13.74 -0.92 3.97
CA GLU A 35 -13.22 -1.20 5.31
C GLU A 35 -12.38 -2.50 5.34
N LEU A 36 -11.19 -2.43 5.94
CA LEU A 36 -10.33 -3.60 6.19
C LEU A 36 -10.66 -4.18 7.57
N THR A 37 -11.64 -5.09 7.61
CA THR A 37 -12.08 -5.78 8.83
C THR A 37 -11.76 -7.27 8.75
N ALA A 38 -11.81 -7.98 9.87
CA ALA A 38 -11.62 -9.43 9.88
C ALA A 38 -12.60 -10.17 8.94
N GLU A 39 -13.79 -9.63 8.72
CA GLU A 39 -14.81 -10.21 7.83
C GLU A 39 -14.52 -9.94 6.35
N THR A 40 -13.92 -8.80 6.02
CA THR A 40 -13.62 -8.42 4.62
C THR A 40 -12.26 -8.92 4.15
N MET A 41 -11.33 -9.21 5.07
CA MET A 41 -10.00 -9.78 4.79
C MET A 41 -10.03 -11.16 4.10
N VAL A 42 -11.14 -11.90 4.16
CA VAL A 42 -11.26 -13.20 3.46
C VAL A 42 -11.76 -13.06 2.02
N LEU A 43 -12.17 -11.84 1.62
CA LEU A 43 -12.77 -11.58 0.30
C LEU A 43 -11.72 -11.40 -0.81
N LEU A 44 -10.47 -11.13 -0.43
CA LEU A 44 -9.35 -10.94 -1.35
C LEU A 44 -8.30 -12.04 -1.15
N THR A 45 -7.57 -12.36 -2.21
CA THR A 45 -6.40 -13.27 -2.11
C THR A 45 -5.20 -12.55 -1.49
N GLY A 46 -4.15 -13.30 -1.15
CA GLY A 46 -2.91 -12.71 -0.62
C GLY A 46 -2.24 -11.75 -1.60
N GLU A 47 -2.28 -12.06 -2.90
CA GLU A 47 -1.77 -11.21 -3.97
C GLU A 47 -2.57 -9.91 -4.08
N GLN A 48 -3.91 -10.01 -4.07
CA GLN A 48 -4.80 -8.85 -4.11
C GLN A 48 -4.63 -7.95 -2.88
N HIS A 49 -4.48 -8.54 -1.70
CA HIS A 49 -4.15 -7.80 -0.48
C HIS A 49 -2.80 -7.08 -0.60
N SER A 50 -1.80 -7.72 -1.20
CA SER A 50 -0.47 -7.12 -1.38
C SER A 50 -0.50 -5.95 -2.37
N LEU A 51 -1.29 -6.05 -3.45
CA LEU A 51 -1.50 -4.95 -4.39
C LEU A 51 -2.28 -3.79 -3.74
N LEU A 52 -3.33 -4.10 -2.96
CA LEU A 52 -4.08 -3.09 -2.21
C LEU A 52 -3.21 -2.40 -1.15
N ALA A 53 -2.38 -3.17 -0.44
CA ALA A 53 -1.43 -2.64 0.53
C ALA A 53 -0.43 -1.69 -0.13
N TYR A 54 0.02 -2.00 -1.35
CA TYR A 54 0.89 -1.11 -2.10
C TYR A 54 0.21 0.22 -2.43
N GLN A 55 -1.01 0.20 -3.00
CA GLN A 55 -1.75 1.42 -3.32
C GLN A 55 -1.98 2.28 -2.06
N ILE A 56 -2.45 1.67 -0.96
CA ILE A 56 -2.68 2.38 0.30
C ILE A 56 -1.37 2.98 0.82
N PHE A 57 -0.30 2.18 0.84
CA PHE A 57 1.02 2.67 1.27
C PHE A 57 1.44 3.88 0.47
N ARG A 58 1.40 3.80 -0.86
CA ARG A 58 1.78 4.90 -1.75
C ARG A 58 0.94 6.15 -1.45
N ASP A 59 -0.38 6.02 -1.45
CA ASP A 59 -1.30 7.16 -1.28
C ASP A 59 -1.07 7.87 0.06
N GLU A 60 -0.89 7.10 1.13
CA GLU A 60 -0.64 7.62 2.48
C GLU A 60 0.73 8.29 2.58
N ILE A 61 1.80 7.63 2.12
CA ILE A 61 3.17 8.17 2.21
C ILE A 61 3.31 9.43 1.35
N MET A 62 2.75 9.45 0.14
CA MET A 62 2.82 10.62 -0.77
C MET A 62 2.00 11.81 -0.27
N THR A 63 1.07 11.60 0.67
CA THR A 63 0.19 12.67 1.20
C THR A 63 0.62 13.14 2.59
N GLY A 64 0.90 12.22 3.51
CA GLY A 64 1.17 12.54 4.92
C GLY A 64 2.11 11.55 5.63
N GLY A 65 2.88 10.76 4.89
CA GLY A 65 3.93 9.94 5.48
C GLY A 65 3.44 8.80 6.37
N PHE A 66 4.38 8.20 7.11
CA PHE A 66 4.13 7.04 7.96
C PHE A 66 3.22 7.38 9.14
N CYS A 67 3.31 8.61 9.67
CA CYS A 67 2.44 9.04 10.78
C CYS A 67 0.97 9.00 10.37
N GLN A 68 0.63 9.53 9.18
CA GLN A 68 -0.72 9.46 8.64
C GLN A 68 -1.16 8.02 8.37
N LEU A 69 -0.31 7.23 7.70
CA LEU A 69 -0.58 5.83 7.40
C LEU A 69 -0.99 5.04 8.66
N ILE A 70 -0.25 5.24 9.76
CA ILE A 70 -0.50 4.53 11.00
C ILE A 70 -1.75 5.05 11.72
N GLN A 71 -1.95 6.38 11.77
CA GLN A 71 -3.14 6.99 12.39
C GLN A 71 -4.44 6.67 11.63
N ASN A 72 -4.36 6.45 10.32
CA ASN A 72 -5.47 5.93 9.51
C ASN A 72 -5.74 4.43 9.73
N GLY A 73 -4.98 3.77 10.61
CA GLY A 73 -5.19 2.38 11.00
C GLY A 73 -4.52 1.35 10.08
N TYR A 74 -3.69 1.77 9.12
CA TYR A 74 -3.04 0.86 8.18
C TYR A 74 -1.73 0.25 8.70
N GLY A 75 -1.21 0.71 9.85
CA GLY A 75 0.05 0.23 10.42
C GLY A 75 0.13 -1.30 10.52
N GLY A 76 -0.83 -1.94 11.21
CA GLY A 76 -0.87 -3.40 11.31
C GLY A 76 -1.06 -4.09 9.95
N TYR A 77 -1.87 -3.49 9.07
CA TYR A 77 -2.12 -4.04 7.74
C TYR A 77 -0.86 -4.06 6.86
N ILE A 78 -0.02 -3.03 6.94
CA ILE A 78 1.24 -2.93 6.20
C ILE A 78 2.36 -3.75 6.86
N PHE A 79 2.48 -3.69 8.19
CA PHE A 79 3.66 -4.20 8.89
C PHE A 79 3.52 -5.63 9.44
N ASP A 80 2.32 -6.12 9.73
CA ASP A 80 2.12 -7.47 10.29
C ASP A 80 1.80 -8.51 9.22
N ASN A 81 1.35 -8.07 8.04
CA ASN A 81 1.13 -8.93 6.88
C ASN A 81 2.43 -9.14 6.08
N PRO A 82 2.50 -10.16 5.19
CA PRO A 82 3.70 -10.44 4.39
C PRO A 82 3.98 -9.41 3.29
N PHE A 83 3.47 -8.17 3.37
CA PHE A 83 3.59 -7.13 2.35
C PHE A 83 5.05 -6.85 1.96
N ALA A 84 5.91 -6.53 2.93
CA ALA A 84 7.34 -6.30 2.67
C ALA A 84 8.01 -7.49 1.96
N LYS A 85 7.65 -8.72 2.36
CA LYS A 85 8.18 -9.94 1.73
C LYS A 85 7.69 -10.07 0.28
N VAL A 86 6.42 -9.77 0.01
CA VAL A 86 5.84 -9.83 -1.34
C VAL A 86 6.47 -8.79 -2.25
N MET A 87 6.70 -7.56 -1.79
CA MET A 87 7.41 -6.53 -2.57
C MET A 87 8.78 -7.01 -3.04
N ARG A 88 9.54 -7.70 -2.17
CA ARG A 88 10.80 -8.34 -2.58
C ARG A 88 10.58 -9.43 -3.64
N LEU A 89 9.56 -10.26 -3.50
CA LEU A 89 9.25 -11.33 -4.47
C LEU A 89 8.84 -10.77 -5.83
N TRP A 90 8.25 -9.59 -5.87
CA TRP A 90 7.89 -8.87 -7.10
C TRP A 90 9.04 -8.07 -7.70
N GLY A 91 10.22 -8.07 -7.06
CA GLY A 91 11.44 -7.43 -7.56
C GLY A 91 11.79 -6.09 -6.90
N ALA A 92 10.94 -5.57 -6.01
CA ALA A 92 11.17 -4.32 -5.27
C ALA A 92 11.97 -4.57 -3.98
N GLU A 93 13.22 -5.02 -4.10
CA GLU A 93 14.05 -5.41 -2.96
C GLU A 93 14.40 -4.25 -2.02
N GLU A 94 14.79 -3.09 -2.55
CA GLU A 94 15.13 -1.94 -1.70
C GLU A 94 13.90 -1.40 -0.97
N PHE A 95 12.75 -1.37 -1.63
CA PHE A 95 11.48 -1.02 -1.00
C PHE A 95 11.10 -1.99 0.14
N SER A 96 11.34 -3.29 -0.04
CA SER A 96 11.17 -4.28 1.04
C SER A 96 12.04 -3.95 2.27
N LYS A 97 13.30 -3.57 2.06
CA LYS A 97 14.22 -3.17 3.15
C LYS A 97 13.75 -1.90 3.85
N LEU A 98 13.22 -0.93 3.10
CA LEU A 98 12.61 0.29 3.62
C LEU A 98 11.43 -0.04 4.55
N ILE A 99 10.48 -0.86 4.10
CA ILE A 99 9.33 -1.28 4.92
C ILE A 99 9.80 -1.98 6.20
N TYR A 100 10.81 -2.85 6.13
CA TYR A 100 11.36 -3.49 7.33
C TYR A 100 12.05 -2.52 8.30
N ARG A 101 12.65 -1.43 7.80
CA ARG A 101 13.19 -0.37 8.67
C ARG A 101 12.07 0.41 9.33
N ALA A 102 11.05 0.82 8.57
CA ALA A 102 9.86 1.47 9.11
C ALA A 102 9.15 0.60 10.16
N LYS A 103 9.04 -0.71 9.90
CA LYS A 103 8.46 -1.67 10.86
C LYS A 103 9.19 -1.66 12.20
N LYS A 104 10.51 -1.50 12.25
CA LYS A 104 11.26 -1.47 13.52
C LYS A 104 10.85 -0.28 14.39
N ILE A 105 10.65 0.88 13.77
CA ILE A 105 10.18 2.09 14.46
C ILE A 105 8.74 1.86 14.93
N TYR A 106 7.89 1.37 14.03
CA TYR A 106 6.50 1.03 14.36
C TYR A 106 6.40 0.05 15.52
N ASP A 107 7.08 -1.10 15.49
CA ASP A 107 7.01 -2.11 16.55
C ASP A 107 7.52 -1.58 17.90
N ALA A 108 8.55 -0.72 17.89
CA ALA A 108 9.11 -0.12 19.11
C ALA A 108 8.16 0.88 19.77
N HIS A 109 7.29 1.52 18.99
CA HIS A 109 6.43 2.63 19.43
C HIS A 109 4.93 2.40 19.17
N ARG A 110 4.54 1.17 18.81
CA ARG A 110 3.20 0.83 18.28
C ARG A 110 2.05 1.37 19.12
N ALA A 111 2.08 1.08 20.43
CA ALA A 111 1.02 1.50 21.33
C ALA A 111 0.86 3.03 21.37
N ASP A 112 1.94 3.78 21.20
CA ASP A 112 1.87 5.23 21.13
C ASP A 112 1.47 5.71 19.73
N LEU A 113 2.02 5.12 18.66
CA LEU A 113 1.72 5.48 17.28
C LEU A 113 0.24 5.22 16.89
N GLU A 114 -0.38 4.17 17.43
CA GLU A 114 -1.76 3.77 17.11
C GLU A 114 -2.83 4.38 18.04
N LYS A 115 -2.44 5.08 19.11
CA LYS A 115 -3.42 5.67 20.03
C LYS A 115 -4.22 6.78 19.32
N GLU A 116 -5.46 6.96 19.74
CA GLU A 116 -6.29 8.10 19.30
C GLU A 116 -5.59 9.42 19.68
N ARG A 117 -5.53 10.35 18.72
CA ARG A 117 -4.94 11.68 18.88
C ARG A 117 -5.94 12.76 18.49
N THR A 118 -5.84 13.90 19.17
CA THR A 118 -6.38 15.17 18.66
C THR A 118 -5.54 15.68 17.49
N GLU A 119 -6.08 16.65 16.73
CA GLU A 119 -5.35 17.27 15.61
C GLU A 119 -4.01 17.86 16.05
N ASP A 120 -3.97 18.59 17.17
CA ASP A 120 -2.74 19.16 17.72
C ASP A 120 -1.71 18.08 18.10
N GLU A 121 -2.17 16.98 18.71
CA GLU A 121 -1.30 15.84 19.06
C GLU A 121 -0.79 15.09 17.82
N PHE A 122 -1.59 15.06 16.75
CA PHE A 122 -1.18 14.50 15.47
C PHE A 122 -0.13 15.37 14.78
N MET A 123 -0.29 16.69 14.79
CA MET A 123 0.73 17.59 14.25
C MET A 123 2.05 17.48 15.03
N ALA A 124 1.99 17.35 16.36
CA ALA A 124 3.18 17.11 17.18
C ALA A 124 3.79 15.71 16.99
N MET A 125 3.06 14.75 16.44
CA MET A 125 3.53 13.39 16.18
C MET A 125 4.64 13.37 15.12
N TYR A 126 4.54 14.22 14.10
CA TYR A 126 5.58 14.32 13.06
C TYR A 126 6.94 14.70 13.66
N GLU A 127 6.99 15.69 14.55
CA GLU A 127 8.23 16.06 15.24
C GLU A 127 8.76 14.95 16.15
N GLN A 128 7.86 14.23 16.84
CA GLN A 128 8.26 13.14 17.75
C GLN A 128 8.81 11.92 17.03
N TYR A 129 8.38 11.71 15.78
CA TYR A 129 8.74 10.57 14.96
C TYR A 129 9.47 10.98 13.67
N GLU A 130 10.31 12.02 13.75
CA GLU A 130 11.19 12.49 12.65
C GLU A 130 12.09 11.38 12.06
N ALA A 131 12.26 10.27 12.79
CA ALA A 131 12.96 9.09 12.28
C ALA A 131 12.27 8.44 11.06
N PHE A 132 10.99 8.74 10.81
CA PHE A 132 10.31 8.34 9.58
C PHE A 132 10.69 9.21 8.38
N ASP A 133 11.08 10.47 8.58
CA ASP A 133 11.34 11.43 7.52
C ASP A 133 12.42 10.91 6.55
N GLU A 134 13.52 10.33 7.07
CA GLU A 134 14.58 9.73 6.25
C GLU A 134 14.04 8.59 5.36
N LEU A 135 13.09 7.81 5.87
CA LEU A 135 12.49 6.70 5.13
C LEU A 135 11.47 7.20 4.10
N GLU A 136 10.78 8.30 4.39
CA GLU A 136 9.85 8.95 3.45
C GLU A 136 10.61 9.57 2.29
N GLU A 137 11.69 10.29 2.57
CA GLU A 137 12.60 10.83 1.54
C GLU A 137 13.16 9.71 0.66
N GLU A 138 13.66 8.62 1.26
CA GLU A 138 14.15 7.48 0.50
C GLU A 138 13.05 6.84 -0.36
N TYR A 139 11.81 6.76 0.14
CA TYR A 139 10.69 6.27 -0.66
C TYR A 139 10.38 7.21 -1.82
N PHE A 140 10.36 8.53 -1.61
CA PHE A 140 10.11 9.51 -2.66
C PHE A 140 11.12 9.40 -3.81
N GLU A 141 12.38 9.10 -3.53
CA GLU A 141 13.41 8.88 -4.55
C GLU A 141 13.19 7.60 -5.38
N MET A 142 12.55 6.57 -4.80
CA MET A 142 12.34 5.28 -5.47
C MET A 142 10.89 5.02 -5.91
N GLU A 143 9.94 5.89 -5.56
CA GLU A 143 8.50 5.65 -5.72
C GLU A 143 8.14 5.26 -7.16
N GLU A 144 8.57 6.02 -8.16
CA GLU A 144 8.30 5.74 -9.57
C GLU A 144 8.83 4.36 -10.00
N GLN A 145 10.04 4.01 -9.55
CA GLN A 145 10.65 2.70 -9.85
C GLN A 145 9.87 1.56 -9.19
N VAL A 146 9.40 1.77 -7.95
CA VAL A 146 8.60 0.79 -7.23
C VAL A 146 7.25 0.62 -7.93
N THR A 147 6.58 1.71 -8.30
CA THR A 147 5.31 1.70 -9.06
C THR A 147 5.48 0.92 -10.36
N ALA A 148 6.54 1.19 -11.12
CA ALA A 148 6.82 0.46 -12.35
C ALA A 148 7.06 -1.04 -12.12
N THR A 149 7.75 -1.39 -11.05
CA THR A 149 8.02 -2.80 -10.70
C THR A 149 6.72 -3.53 -10.34
N VAL A 150 5.86 -2.91 -9.53
CA VAL A 150 4.57 -3.48 -9.14
C VAL A 150 3.63 -3.59 -10.34
N ALA A 151 3.53 -2.55 -11.16
CA ALA A 151 2.71 -2.55 -12.37
C ALA A 151 3.18 -3.61 -13.38
N GLY A 152 4.49 -3.76 -13.57
CA GLY A 152 5.05 -4.81 -14.43
C GLY A 152 4.71 -6.22 -13.94
N TYR A 153 4.84 -6.47 -12.63
CA TYR A 153 4.44 -7.76 -12.06
C TYR A 153 2.93 -8.03 -12.24
N LEU A 154 2.10 -7.01 -12.03
CA LEU A 154 0.65 -7.09 -12.24
C LEU A 154 0.31 -7.43 -13.70
N ASP A 155 0.93 -6.76 -14.67
CA ASP A 155 0.70 -6.98 -16.11
C ASP A 155 1.11 -8.40 -16.55
N ASP A 156 2.23 -8.91 -16.03
CA ASP A 156 2.71 -10.26 -16.33
C ASP A 156 1.84 -11.37 -15.71
N HIS A 157 0.99 -11.06 -14.72
CA HIS A 157 0.24 -12.05 -13.92
C HIS A 157 -1.22 -11.65 -13.66
N LEU A 158 -1.88 -11.01 -14.63
CA LEU A 158 -3.24 -10.46 -14.50
C LEU A 158 -4.24 -11.43 -13.87
N GLU A 159 -4.13 -12.74 -14.17
CA GLU A 159 -5.02 -13.78 -13.67
C GLU A 159 -4.99 -13.97 -12.14
N LEU A 160 -3.91 -13.56 -11.47
CA LEU A 160 -3.83 -13.56 -10.01
C LEU A 160 -4.63 -12.43 -9.38
N PHE A 161 -4.85 -11.36 -10.13
CA PHE A 161 -5.38 -10.10 -9.61
C PHE A 161 -6.84 -9.86 -10.01
N ALA A 162 -7.23 -10.23 -11.24
CA ALA A 162 -8.61 -10.19 -11.67
C ALA A 162 -8.86 -11.11 -12.88
N LYS A 163 -10.12 -11.39 -13.13
CA LYS A 163 -10.58 -11.94 -14.39
C LYS A 163 -10.87 -10.78 -15.35
N ILE A 164 -10.17 -10.77 -16.49
CA ILE A 164 -10.39 -9.76 -17.52
C ILE A 164 -11.61 -10.12 -18.37
N ILE A 165 -12.55 -9.18 -18.46
CA ILE A 165 -13.79 -9.29 -19.23
C ILE A 165 -13.68 -8.40 -20.47
N LYS A 166 -14.13 -8.92 -21.61
CA LYS A 166 -14.16 -8.17 -22.87
C LYS A 166 -15.22 -7.08 -22.87
#